data_AF-A0A931MF75-F1
#
_entry.id   AF-A0A931MF75-F1
#
_cell.length_a   1.000
_cell.length_b   1.000
_cell.length_c   1.000
_cell.angle_alpha   90.00
_cell.angle_beta   90.00
_cell.angle_gamma   90.00
#
_symmetry.space_group_name_H-M   'P 1'
#
loop_
_entity.id
_entity.type
_entity.pdbx_description
1 polymer ?
#
loop_
_entity_poly.entity_id
_entity_poly.type
_entity_poly.pdbx_seq_one_letter_code
_entity_poly.pdbx_strand_id
1 'polypeptide(L)'
;MEISVSIGDASISIAVENPFHIDLDFVAGRIESFCSSKGATLNGINVRGLIPRMIKGVAGCERGCPADAKEFVHRGLKEFSLAYVEGGILTAKAVIGNNKELSIKMFPDF
;
A
#
# COMPACT_ATOMS: atom_id res chain seq x y z
N MET A 1 -12.56 2.17 -1.55
CA MET A 1 -11.29 2.35 -0.82
C MET A 1 -10.34 3.05 -1.75
N GLU A 2 -9.40 3.84 -1.26
CA GLU A 2 -8.37 4.47 -2.10
C GLU A 2 -6.96 4.05 -1.68
N ILE A 3 -6.10 3.77 -2.65
CA ILE A 3 -4.66 3.62 -2.45
C ILE A 3 -3.96 4.85 -3.02
N SER A 4 -3.33 5.65 -2.17
CA SER A 4 -2.44 6.73 -2.60
C SER A 4 -0.99 6.27 -2.57
N VAL A 5 -0.26 6.59 -3.63
CA VAL A 5 1.14 6.20 -3.81
C VAL A 5 1.92 7.47 -4.09
N SER A 6 2.96 7.75 -3.30
CA SER A 6 3.73 8.99 -3.41
C SER A 6 5.24 8.76 -3.39
N ILE A 7 5.96 9.61 -4.14
CA ILE A 7 7.42 9.72 -4.16
C ILE A 7 7.75 11.22 -4.16
N GLY A 8 8.34 11.72 -3.07
CA GLY A 8 8.56 13.16 -2.90
C GLY A 8 7.23 13.93 -2.85
N ASP A 9 7.10 14.92 -3.72
CA ASP A 9 5.90 15.76 -3.89
C ASP A 9 4.87 15.19 -4.87
N ALA A 10 5.26 14.18 -5.66
CA ALA A 10 4.38 13.54 -6.63
C ALA A 10 3.56 12.42 -5.99
N SER A 11 2.30 12.29 -6.41
CA SER A 11 1.44 11.17 -6.02
C SER A 11 0.50 10.74 -7.13
N ILE A 12 0.01 9.51 -7.02
CA ILE A 12 -1.14 8.98 -7.76
C ILE A 12 -2.14 8.39 -6.77
N SER A 13 -3.42 8.44 -7.12
CA SER A 13 -4.48 7.70 -6.43
C SER A 13 -4.99 6.56 -7.32
N ILE A 14 -5.26 5.42 -6.70
CA ILE A 14 -5.78 4.22 -7.32
C ILE A 14 -7.06 3.85 -6.55
N ALA A 15 -8.21 3.97 -7.22
CA ALA A 15 -9.48 3.55 -6.66
C ALA A 15 -9.54 2.02 -6.57
N VAL A 16 -10.00 1.52 -5.42
CA VAL A 16 -10.27 0.10 -5.18
C VAL A 16 -11.77 -0.04 -4.90
N GLU A 17 -12.50 -0.49 -5.92
CA GLU A 17 -13.95 -0.67 -5.85
C GLU A 17 -14.33 -1.81 -4.90
N ASN A 18 -13.62 -2.94 -5.01
CA ASN A 18 -13.82 -4.09 -4.13
C ASN A 18 -12.48 -4.51 -3.50
N PRO A 19 -12.26 -4.26 -2.19
CA PRO A 19 -11.03 -4.64 -1.52
C PRO A 19 -10.79 -6.16 -1.52
N PHE A 20 -11.86 -6.97 -1.54
CA PHE A 20 -11.75 -8.43 -1.49
C PHE A 20 -11.43 -9.07 -2.84
N HIS A 21 -11.63 -8.32 -3.93
CA HIS A 21 -11.42 -8.77 -5.31
C HIS A 21 -10.55 -7.76 -6.07
N ILE A 22 -9.47 -7.29 -5.42
CA ILE A 22 -8.55 -6.34 -6.04
C ILE A 22 -7.81 -6.94 -7.24
N ASP A 23 -7.75 -6.20 -8.34
CA ASP A 23 -6.84 -6.51 -9.45
C ASP A 23 -5.41 -6.14 -9.07
N LEU A 24 -4.70 -7.12 -8.51
CA LEU A 24 -3.33 -6.93 -8.03
C LEU A 24 -2.34 -6.63 -9.17
N ASP A 25 -2.59 -7.16 -10.37
CA ASP A 25 -1.74 -6.89 -11.53
C ASP A 25 -1.86 -5.45 -11.97
N PHE A 26 -3.09 -4.95 -12.07
CA PHE A 26 -3.35 -3.55 -12.36
C PHE A 26 -2.72 -2.62 -11.31
N VAL A 27 -2.96 -2.86 -10.01
CA VAL A 27 -2.45 -1.99 -8.96
C VAL A 27 -0.92 -2.02 -8.89
N ALA A 28 -0.30 -3.20 -8.93
CA ALA A 28 1.16 -3.31 -8.92
C ALA A 28 1.78 -2.66 -10.16
N GLY A 29 1.20 -2.88 -11.34
CA GLY A 29 1.65 -2.25 -12.59
C GLY A 29 1.54 -0.73 -12.58
N ARG A 30 0.47 -0.17 -11.97
CA ARG A 30 0.31 1.28 -11.79
C ARG A 30 1.37 1.85 -10.86
N ILE A 31 1.69 1.17 -9.76
CA ILE A 31 2.75 1.58 -8.81
C ILE A 31 4.12 1.55 -9.51
N GLU A 32 4.43 0.47 -10.24
CA GLU A 32 5.70 0.33 -10.96
C GLU A 32 5.85 1.37 -12.07
N SER A 33 4.79 1.62 -12.84
CA SER A 33 4.75 2.66 -13.87
C SER A 33 4.97 4.05 -13.26
N PHE A 34 4.35 4.32 -12.10
CA PHE A 34 4.54 5.56 -11.39
C PHE A 34 5.98 5.73 -10.90
N CYS A 35 6.57 4.71 -10.26
CA CYS A 35 7.98 4.73 -9.85
C CYS A 35 8.90 5.01 -11.04
N SER A 36 8.69 4.30 -12.15
CA SER A 36 9.47 4.45 -13.39
C SER A 36 9.35 5.86 -13.97
N SER A 37 8.13 6.43 -13.99
CA SER A 37 7.89 7.82 -14.43
C SER A 37 8.62 8.86 -13.58
N LYS A 38 8.99 8.50 -12.35
CA LYS A 38 9.77 9.33 -11.43
C LYS A 38 11.25 8.95 -11.42
N GLY A 39 11.71 8.14 -12.37
CA GLY A 39 13.09 7.71 -12.45
C GLY A 39 13.51 6.90 -11.22
N ALA A 40 12.65 5.99 -10.77
CA ALA A 40 12.90 5.11 -9.64
C ALA A 40 12.42 3.69 -9.96
N THR A 41 13.03 2.70 -9.34
CA THR A 41 12.70 1.27 -9.50
C THR A 41 12.38 0.67 -8.15
N LEU A 42 11.47 -0.29 -8.09
CA LEU A 42 11.06 -0.91 -6.81
C LEU A 42 12.19 -1.67 -6.09
N ASN A 43 13.33 -1.94 -6.74
CA ASN A 43 14.52 -2.51 -6.10
C ASN A 43 14.27 -3.79 -5.27
N GLY A 44 13.39 -4.67 -5.74
CA GLY A 44 13.05 -5.92 -5.06
C GLY A 44 11.91 -5.80 -4.03
N ILE A 45 11.43 -4.58 -3.77
CA ILE A 45 10.31 -4.34 -2.84
C ILE A 45 9.06 -5.07 -3.32
N ASN A 46 8.54 -5.96 -2.46
CA ASN A 46 7.39 -6.79 -2.78
C ASN A 46 6.04 -6.08 -2.56
N VAL A 47 5.72 -5.13 -3.45
CA VAL A 47 4.42 -4.44 -3.46
C VAL A 47 3.26 -5.44 -3.61
N ARG A 48 3.44 -6.49 -4.42
CA ARG A 48 2.41 -7.53 -4.63
C ARG A 48 2.05 -8.27 -3.33
N GLY A 49 3.03 -8.48 -2.45
CA GLY A 49 2.82 -9.06 -1.12
C GLY A 49 2.31 -8.07 -0.08
N LEU A 50 2.63 -6.78 -0.24
CA LEU A 50 2.18 -5.71 0.67
C LEU A 50 0.68 -5.44 0.51
N ILE A 51 0.21 -5.18 -0.71
CA ILE A 51 -1.15 -4.65 -0.94
C ILE A 51 -2.26 -5.52 -0.30
N PRO A 52 -2.29 -6.85 -0.47
CA PRO A 52 -3.33 -7.68 0.14
C PRO A 52 -3.27 -7.67 1.68
N ARG A 53 -2.09 -7.53 2.27
CA ARG A 53 -1.92 -7.47 3.73
C ARG A 53 -2.42 -6.13 4.27
N MET A 54 -2.17 -5.04 3.55
CA MET A 54 -2.71 -3.73 3.89
C MET A 54 -4.23 -3.75 3.81
N ILE A 55 -4.81 -4.30 2.74
CA ILE A 55 -6.26 -4.44 2.59
C ILE A 55 -6.84 -5.24 3.75
N LYS A 56 -6.24 -6.38 4.09
CA LYS A 56 -6.69 -7.17 5.23
C LYS A 56 -6.65 -6.37 6.55
N GLY A 57 -5.63 -5.54 6.72
CA GLY A 57 -5.53 -4.64 7.87
C GLY A 57 -6.66 -3.60 7.92
N VAL A 58 -7.09 -3.07 6.77
CA VAL A 58 -8.07 -1.97 6.69
C VAL A 58 -9.52 -2.45 6.57
N ALA A 59 -9.78 -3.43 5.70
CA ALA A 59 -11.12 -3.93 5.35
C ALA A 59 -11.43 -5.33 5.90
N GLY A 60 -10.46 -6.01 6.52
CA GLY A 60 -10.63 -7.41 6.94
C GLY A 60 -10.63 -8.37 5.75
N CYS A 61 -11.40 -9.45 5.82
CA CYS A 61 -11.57 -10.36 4.69
C CYS A 61 -13.03 -10.74 4.47
N GLU A 62 -13.34 -11.17 3.25
CA GLU A 62 -14.68 -11.60 2.81
C GLU A 62 -15.29 -12.69 3.71
N ARG A 63 -14.44 -13.48 4.38
CA ARG A 63 -14.85 -14.53 5.34
C ARG A 63 -15.17 -14.01 6.74
N GLY A 64 -15.26 -12.69 6.93
CA GLY A 64 -15.64 -12.07 8.20
C GLY A 64 -14.51 -11.95 9.22
N CYS A 65 -13.24 -12.04 8.80
CA CYS A 65 -12.15 -11.71 9.71
C CYS A 65 -12.08 -10.19 9.92
N PRO A 66 -11.86 -9.73 11.16
CA PRO A 66 -11.86 -8.30 11.47
C PRO A 66 -10.69 -7.60 10.78
N ALA A 67 -10.89 -6.32 10.46
CA ALA A 67 -9.82 -5.41 10.10
C ALA A 67 -8.89 -5.23 11.30
N ASP A 68 -7.59 -5.49 11.12
CA ASP A 68 -6.60 -5.37 12.19
C ASP A 68 -5.29 -4.73 11.70
N ALA A 69 -5.41 -3.45 11.34
CA ALA A 69 -4.28 -2.65 10.88
C ALA A 69 -3.21 -2.46 11.97
N LYS A 70 -3.61 -2.40 13.24
CA LYS A 70 -2.69 -2.22 14.37
C LYS A 70 -1.80 -3.44 14.56
N GLU A 71 -2.38 -4.64 14.56
CA GLU A 71 -1.62 -5.89 14.64
C GLU A 71 -0.73 -6.08 13.41
N PHE A 72 -1.20 -5.70 12.21
CA PHE A 72 -0.37 -5.76 11.01
C PHE A 72 0.86 -4.84 11.12
N VAL A 73 0.69 -3.61 11.62
CA VAL A 73 1.80 -2.69 11.92
C VAL A 73 2.75 -3.30 12.94
N HIS A 74 2.23 -3.90 14.02
CA HIS A 74 3.04 -4.52 15.07
C HIS A 74 3.88 -5.69 14.55
N ARG A 75 3.31 -6.55 13.69
CA ARG A 75 4.04 -7.66 13.06
C ARG A 75 5.09 -7.20 12.06
N GLY A 76 4.87 -6.06 11.43
CA GLY A 76 5.77 -5.50 10.43
C GLY A 76 5.75 -6.27 9.11
N LEU A 77 6.40 -5.67 8.11
CA LEU A 77 6.70 -6.31 6.83
C LEU A 77 8.09 -5.86 6.40
N LYS A 78 9.08 -6.77 6.42
CA LYS A 78 10.53 -6.51 6.27
C LYS A 78 10.94 -5.21 5.56
N GLU A 79 10.51 -5.05 4.31
CA GLU A 79 10.97 -3.98 3.42
C GLU A 79 10.25 -2.63 3.65
N PHE A 80 9.27 -2.62 4.55
CA PHE A 80 8.37 -1.49 4.79
C PHE A 80 8.35 -1.06 6.25
N SER A 81 8.48 0.23 6.47
CA SER A 81 8.07 0.88 7.70
C SER A 81 6.55 1.07 7.67
N LEU A 82 5.83 0.34 8.52
CA LEU A 82 4.37 0.40 8.61
C LEU A 82 3.94 1.38 9.70
N ALA A 83 2.84 2.10 9.47
CA ALA A 83 2.22 2.96 10.47
C ALA A 83 0.70 2.98 10.32
N TYR A 84 0.01 2.96 11.46
CA TYR A 84 -1.42 3.22 11.54
C TYR A 84 -1.64 4.67 11.93
N VAL A 85 -2.46 5.39 11.17
CA VAL A 85 -2.87 6.77 11.45
C VAL A 85 -4.34 6.75 11.88
N GLU A 86 -4.72 7.70 12.74
CA GLU A 86 -6.13 7.88 13.12
C GLU A 86 -7.04 7.97 11.88
N GLY A 87 -8.26 7.44 12.01
CA GLY A 87 -9.21 7.34 10.90
C GLY A 87 -9.08 6.07 10.05
N GLY A 88 -8.31 5.06 10.48
CA GLY A 88 -8.24 3.77 9.79
C GLY A 88 -7.23 3.73 8.64
N ILE A 89 -6.39 4.77 8.52
CA ILE A 89 -5.43 4.90 7.41
C ILE A 89 -4.19 4.08 7.73
N LEU A 90 -3.84 3.18 6.82
CA LEU A 90 -2.64 2.36 6.93
C LEU A 90 -1.58 2.86 5.94
N THR A 91 -0.38 3.12 6.45
CA THR A 91 0.75 3.61 5.66
C THR A 91 1.88 2.58 5.64
N ALA A 92 2.52 2.42 4.48
CA ALA A 92 3.74 1.64 4.28
C ALA A 92 4.77 2.49 3.54
N LYS A 93 5.98 2.60 4.09
CA LYS A 93 7.09 3.36 3.49
C LYS A 93 8.28 2.47 3.20
N ALA A 94 8.94 2.66 2.08
CA ALA A 94 10.15 1.91 1.74
C ALA A 94 11.13 2.78 0.92
N VAL A 95 12.42 2.49 1.02
CA VAL A 95 13.45 3.12 0.18
C VAL A 95 13.58 2.33 -1.12
N ILE A 96 13.27 2.98 -2.23
CA ILE A 96 13.35 2.44 -3.59
C ILE A 96 14.60 2.97 -4.31
N GLY A 97 14.77 2.60 -5.58
CA GLY A 97 15.87 3.03 -6.43
C GLY A 97 16.12 4.53 -6.40
N ASN A 98 17.40 4.90 -6.54
CA ASN A 98 17.88 6.28 -6.43
C ASN A 98 17.64 6.92 -5.05
N ASN A 99 17.63 6.09 -4.00
CA ASN A 99 17.46 6.52 -2.60
C ASN A 99 16.19 7.33 -2.36
N LYS A 100 15.12 7.05 -3.13
CA LYS A 100 13.83 7.73 -3.01
C LYS A 100 12.95 6.99 -2.01
N GLU A 101 12.13 7.73 -1.28
CA GLU A 101 11.11 7.13 -0.40
C GLU A 101 9.82 6.92 -1.20
N LEU A 102 9.38 5.66 -1.28
CA LEU A 102 8.04 5.28 -1.69
C LEU A 102 7.13 5.28 -0.47
N SER A 103 5.99 5.96 -0.53
CA SER A 103 4.95 5.91 0.49
C SER A 103 3.65 5.43 -0.13
N ILE A 104 3.09 4.35 0.42
CA ILE A 104 1.78 3.80 0.06
C ILE A 104 0.85 4.02 1.24
N LYS A 105 -0.28 4.69 1.00
CA LYS A 105 -1.33 4.95 1.99
C LYS A 105 -2.62 4.31 1.53
N MET A 106 -3.33 3.66 2.44
CA MET A 106 -4.62 3.04 2.19
C MET A 106 -5.68 3.76 3.01
N PHE A 107 -6.66 4.33 2.31
CA PHE A 107 -7.77 5.05 2.90
C PHE A 107 -9.02 4.16 2.86
N PRO A 108 -9.62 3.85 4.02
CA PRO A 108 -10.88 3.14 4.05
C PRO A 108 -12.01 4.00 3.48
N ASP A 109 -13.01 3.36 2.87
CA ASP A 109 -14.31 3.99 2.61
C ASP A 109 -15.18 3.72 3.85
N PHE A 110 -15.28 4.69 4.77
CA PHE A 110 -16.24 4.67 5.87
C PHE A 110 -17.21 5.83 5.71
#